data_AF-A0A4P7CW09-F1
#
_entry.id   AF-A0A4P7CW09-F1
#
_cell.length_a   1.000
_cell.length_b   1.000
_cell.length_c   1.000
_cell.angle_alpha   90.00
_cell.angle_beta   90.00
_cell.angle_gamma   90.00
#
_symmetry.space_group_name_H-M   'P 1'
#
loop_
_entity.id
_entity.type
_entity.pdbx_description
1 polymer ?
#
loop_
_entity_poly.entity_id
_entity_poly.type
_entity_poly.pdbx_seq_one_letter_code
_entity_poly.pdbx_strand_id
1 'polypeptide(L)'
;MALKMTVNYKTLTLPEAYLRVVRPQIDLSKDAMSFGVWMFPSQDAAADIGNMLDDAAIAHSGVPYDMSGGNAFEQAYCYLKTLPEYEGAIDVLEVEQSP
;
A
#
# COMPACT_ATOMS: atom_id res chain seq x y z
N MET A 1 7.25 -2.48 -2.80
CA MET A 1 7.37 -2.23 -1.34
C MET A 1 5.99 -2.33 -0.71
N ALA A 2 5.92 -2.87 0.50
CA ALA A 2 4.65 -3.10 1.19
C ALA A 2 4.79 -2.99 2.70
N LEU A 3 3.67 -2.80 3.38
CA LEU A 3 3.59 -2.77 4.84
C LEU A 3 3.00 -4.09 5.34
N LYS A 4 3.45 -4.52 6.50
CA LYS A 4 2.86 -5.63 7.26
C LYS A 4 2.43 -5.14 8.62
N MET A 5 1.19 -5.40 9.00
CA MET A 5 0.70 -5.05 10.33
C MET A 5 -0.42 -5.99 10.78
N THR A 6 -0.76 -5.91 12.07
CA THR A 6 -1.96 -6.57 12.56
C THR A 6 -3.18 -5.72 12.22
N VAL A 7 -4.10 -6.28 11.44
CA VAL A 7 -5.38 -5.63 11.09
C VAL A 7 -6.54 -6.44 11.63
N ASN A 8 -7.51 -5.77 12.24
CA ASN A 8 -8.80 -6.36 12.54
C ASN A 8 -9.72 -6.16 11.32
N TYR A 9 -9.94 -7.23 10.57
CA TYR A 9 -10.79 -7.22 9.38
C TYR A 9 -12.08 -7.99 9.65
N LYS A 10 -13.21 -7.28 9.66
CA LYS A 10 -14.53 -7.82 10.05
C LYS A 10 -14.47 -8.48 11.44
N THR A 11 -14.58 -9.81 11.51
CA THR A 11 -14.51 -10.61 12.74
C THR A 11 -13.18 -11.34 12.91
N LEU A 12 -12.21 -11.12 12.02
CA LEU A 12 -10.91 -11.78 12.01
C LEU A 12 -9.80 -10.82 12.40
N THR A 13 -8.89 -11.27 13.26
CA THR A 13 -7.62 -10.58 13.50
C THR A 13 -6.57 -11.21 12.61
N LEU A 14 -6.01 -10.41 11.71
CA LEU A 14 -4.99 -10.81 10.75
C LEU A 14 -3.64 -10.27 11.25
N PRO A 15 -2.83 -11.08 11.95
CA PRO A 15 -1.59 -10.61 12.57
C PRO A 15 -0.53 -10.19 11.55
N GLU A 16 -0.60 -10.73 10.34
CA GLU A 16 0.37 -10.52 9.27
C GLU A 16 -0.27 -9.97 8.00
N ALA A 17 -1.31 -9.14 8.14
CA ALA A 17 -1.95 -8.51 6.98
C ALA A 17 -0.91 -7.74 6.16
N TYR A 18 -0.95 -7.95 4.85
CA TYR A 18 0.00 -7.40 3.91
C TYR A 18 -0.66 -6.31 3.08
N LEU A 19 -0.09 -5.12 3.10
CA LEU A 19 -0.65 -3.91 2.50
C LEU A 19 0.27 -3.42 1.39
N ARG A 20 -0.25 -3.39 0.17
CA ARG A 20 0.50 -3.06 -1.03
C ARG A 20 -0.03 -1.77 -1.66
N VAL A 21 0.87 -0.83 -1.91
CA VAL A 21 0.56 0.36 -2.71
C VAL A 21 0.36 -0.05 -4.16
N VAL A 22 -0.74 0.39 -4.76
CA VAL A 22 -1.11 0.08 -6.12
C VAL A 22 -1.60 1.30 -6.87
N ARG A 23 -1.38 1.32 -8.18
CA ARG A 23 -1.88 2.34 -9.11
C ARG A 23 -1.68 3.80 -8.65
N PRO A 24 -0.44 4.22 -8.30
CA PRO A 24 -0.19 5.64 -8.14
C PRO A 24 -0.44 6.36 -9.47
N GLN A 25 -1.20 7.45 -9.42
CA GLN A 25 -1.56 8.31 -10.53
C GLN A 25 -1.24 9.74 -10.14
N ILE A 26 -0.48 10.42 -11.00
CA ILE A 26 -0.10 11.82 -10.79
C ILE A 26 -1.16 12.70 -11.43
N ASP A 27 -1.64 13.69 -10.71
CA ASP A 27 -2.64 14.63 -11.22
C ASP A 27 -2.03 15.54 -12.30
N LEU A 28 -2.89 16.17 -13.11
CA LEU A 28 -2.45 17.03 -14.22
C LEU A 28 -1.62 18.24 -13.77
N SER A 29 -1.81 18.69 -12.53
CA SER A 29 -1.04 19.76 -11.89
C SER A 29 0.36 19.32 -11.45
N LYS A 30 0.64 18.01 -11.41
CA LYS A 30 1.94 17.39 -11.07
C LYS A 30 2.48 17.73 -9.67
N ASP A 31 1.65 18.29 -8.80
CA ASP A 31 1.93 18.60 -7.40
C ASP A 31 1.24 17.63 -6.43
N ALA A 32 0.29 16.84 -6.94
CA ALA A 32 -0.46 15.86 -6.20
C ALA A 32 -0.52 14.52 -6.93
N MET A 33 -0.74 13.46 -6.16
CA MET A 33 -0.99 12.11 -6.64
C MET A 33 -2.14 11.47 -5.88
N SER A 34 -2.71 10.45 -6.50
CA SER A 34 -3.64 9.52 -5.89
C SER A 34 -3.09 8.10 -5.99
N PHE A 35 -3.34 7.26 -5.00
CA PHE A 35 -2.93 5.86 -5.03
C PHE A 35 -3.93 4.98 -4.29
N GLY A 36 -3.91 3.68 -4.59
CA GLY A 36 -4.69 2.67 -3.87
C GLY A 36 -3.81 1.87 -2.93
N VAL A 37 -4.43 1.30 -1.89
CA VAL A 37 -3.82 0.28 -1.03
C VAL A 37 -4.67 -0.98 -1.11
N TRP A 38 -4.05 -2.08 -1.53
CA TRP A 38 -4.62 -3.41 -1.48
C TRP A 38 -4.19 -4.13 -0.22
N MET A 39 -5.12 -4.84 0.40
CA MET A 39 -4.88 -5.57 1.63
C MET A 39 -5.09 -7.06 1.41
N PHE A 40 -4.11 -7.85 1.84
CA PHE A 40 -4.09 -9.30 1.76
C PHE A 40 -3.96 -9.88 3.17
N PRO A 41 -4.48 -11.09 3.43
CA PRO A 41 -4.36 -11.72 4.74
C PRO A 41 -2.90 -12.07 5.12
N SER A 42 -2.04 -12.26 4.13
CA SER A 42 -0.61 -12.51 4.30
C SER A 42 0.18 -12.12 3.05
N GLN A 43 1.51 -12.08 3.15
CA GLN A 43 2.39 -11.84 2.01
C GLN A 43 2.28 -12.95 0.94
N ASP A 44 2.17 -14.21 1.35
CA ASP A 44 2.02 -15.34 0.42
C ASP A 44 0.70 -15.25 -0.36
N ALA A 45 -0.38 -14.83 0.31
CA ALA A 45 -1.67 -14.62 -0.33
C ALA A 45 -1.59 -13.53 -1.41
N ALA A 46 -0.74 -12.52 -1.23
CA ALA A 46 -0.55 -11.42 -2.18
C ALA A 46 0.09 -11.85 -3.52
N ALA A 47 0.58 -13.09 -3.64
CA ALA A 47 1.03 -13.65 -4.91
C ALA A 47 -0.12 -13.81 -5.93
N ASP A 48 -1.37 -13.94 -5.44
CA ASP A 48 -2.56 -13.97 -6.28
C ASP A 48 -3.52 -12.84 -5.86
N ILE A 49 -3.81 -11.96 -6.82
CA ILE A 49 -4.73 -10.82 -6.64
C ILE A 49 -6.13 -11.26 -6.18
N GLY A 50 -6.56 -12.48 -6.50
CA GLY A 50 -7.84 -13.04 -6.07
C GLY A 50 -7.97 -13.26 -4.57
N ASN A 51 -6.87 -13.21 -3.81
CA ASN A 51 -6.86 -13.36 -2.35
C ASN A 51 -6.94 -12.01 -1.60
N MET A 52 -7.22 -10.92 -2.31
CA MET A 52 -7.43 -9.62 -1.68
C MET A 52 -8.63 -9.67 -0.72
N LEU A 53 -8.52 -9.01 0.43
CA LEU A 53 -9.55 -9.06 1.46
C LEU A 53 -10.83 -8.32 1.05
N ASP A 54 -10.67 -7.23 0.31
CA ASP A 54 -11.76 -6.44 -0.28
C ASP A 54 -11.57 -6.41 -1.79
N ASP A 55 -12.63 -6.43 -2.58
CA ASP A 55 -12.53 -6.33 -4.05
C ASP A 55 -12.08 -4.95 -4.55
N ALA A 56 -11.86 -3.99 -3.65
CA ALA A 56 -11.47 -2.62 -3.96
C ALA A 56 -10.24 -2.16 -3.16
N ALA A 57 -9.45 -1.27 -3.76
CA ALA A 57 -8.36 -0.59 -3.06
C ALA A 57 -8.91 0.51 -2.14
N ILE A 58 -8.27 0.67 -0.99
CA ILE A 58 -8.43 1.88 -0.18
C ILE A 58 -7.75 3.02 -0.94
N ALA A 59 -8.53 3.99 -1.40
CA ALA A 59 -8.02 5.09 -2.20
C ALA A 59 -7.56 6.26 -1.32
N HIS A 60 -6.36 6.76 -1.59
CA HIS A 60 -5.84 8.01 -1.07
C HIS A 60 -5.70 8.99 -2.23
N SER A 61 -6.20 10.22 -2.07
CA SER A 61 -6.17 11.26 -3.09
C SER A 61 -5.63 12.58 -2.52
N GLY A 62 -5.16 13.46 -3.40
CA GLY A 62 -4.61 14.76 -3.00
C GLY A 62 -3.30 14.64 -2.19
N VAL A 63 -2.56 13.55 -2.39
CA VAL A 63 -1.31 13.30 -1.68
C VAL A 63 -0.21 14.12 -2.33
N PRO A 64 0.58 14.91 -1.57
CA PRO A 64 1.65 15.72 -2.15
C PRO A 64 2.63 14.85 -2.96
N TYR A 65 2.98 15.30 -4.15
CA TYR A 65 3.91 14.60 -5.03
C TYR A 65 5.04 15.53 -5.50
N ASP A 66 6.28 15.07 -5.36
CA ASP A 66 7.47 15.77 -5.83
C ASP A 66 8.03 15.12 -7.10
N MET A 67 7.88 15.79 -8.25
CA MET A 67 8.42 15.35 -9.54
C MET A 67 9.94 15.20 -9.57
N SER A 68 10.67 15.88 -8.67
CA SER A 68 12.13 15.78 -8.56
C SER A 68 12.61 14.72 -7.57
N GLY A 69 11.68 14.16 -6.79
CA GLY A 69 11.93 13.14 -5.79
C GLY A 69 11.99 11.72 -6.35
N GLY A 70 11.76 10.74 -5.47
CA GLY A 70 11.66 9.32 -5.83
C GLY A 70 10.48 9.01 -6.75
N ASN A 71 10.33 7.74 -7.15
CA ASN A 71 9.19 7.36 -7.98
C ASN A 71 7.86 7.47 -7.20
N ALA A 72 6.73 7.49 -7.92
CA ALA A 72 5.42 7.69 -7.29
C ALA A 72 5.03 6.57 -6.30
N PHE A 73 5.53 5.33 -6.51
CA PHE A 73 5.31 4.24 -5.56
C PHE A 73 6.07 4.47 -4.25
N GLU A 74 7.32 4.94 -4.34
CA GLU A 74 8.14 5.26 -3.17
C GLU A 74 7.55 6.40 -2.36
N GLN A 75 7.13 7.47 -3.02
CA GLN A 75 6.53 8.60 -2.32
C GLN A 75 5.18 8.22 -1.70
N ALA A 76 4.34 7.44 -2.40
CA ALA A 76 3.08 6.96 -1.87
C ALA A 76 3.29 6.03 -0.66
N TYR A 77 4.29 5.14 -0.74
CA TYR A 77 4.68 4.28 0.36
C TYR A 77 5.17 5.07 1.57
N CYS A 78 6.04 6.07 1.36
CA CYS A 78 6.52 6.95 2.42
C CYS A 78 5.37 7.72 3.07
N TYR A 79 4.44 8.25 2.27
CA TYR A 79 3.25 8.92 2.78
C TYR A 79 2.36 7.98 3.60
N LEU A 80 2.14 6.76 3.11
CA LEU A 80 1.34 5.75 3.80
C LEU A 80 1.83 5.51 5.23
N LYS A 81 3.16 5.49 5.43
CA LYS A 81 3.79 5.33 6.75
C LYS A 81 3.60 6.53 7.70
N THR A 82 3.24 7.69 7.18
CA THR A 82 2.98 8.89 8.02
C THR A 82 1.57 8.90 8.59
N LEU A 83 0.68 8.08 8.06
CA LEU A 83 -0.72 8.04 8.48
C LEU A 83 -0.86 7.23 9.77
N PRO A 84 -1.68 7.70 10.74
CA PRO A 84 -1.83 7.05 12.04
C PRO A 84 -2.42 5.63 11.94
N GLU A 85 -3.20 5.35 10.90
CA GLU A 85 -3.79 4.02 10.68
C GLU A 85 -2.74 2.93 10.41
N TYR A 86 -1.53 3.31 9.99
CA TYR A 86 -0.42 2.39 9.72
C TYR A 86 0.73 2.56 10.72
N GLU A 87 0.48 3.22 11.86
CA GLU A 87 1.47 3.33 12.92
C GLU A 87 1.88 1.95 13.45
N GLY A 88 3.19 1.73 13.57
CA GLY A 88 3.74 0.43 13.99
C GLY A 88 3.75 -0.64 12.90
N ALA A 89 3.38 -0.31 11.66
CA ALA A 89 3.54 -1.23 10.53
C ALA A 89 5.03 -1.51 10.24
N ILE A 90 5.32 -2.74 9.83
CA ILE A 90 6.66 -3.22 9.51
C ILE A 90 6.88 -3.13 8.00
N ASP A 91 8.03 -2.58 7.60
CA ASP A 91 8.46 -2.55 6.20
C ASP A 91 8.70 -3.97 5.66
N VAL A 92 8.03 -4.32 4.57
CA VAL A 92 8.30 -5.53 3.80
C VAL A 92 8.85 -5.13 2.44
N LEU A 93 10.13 -5.46 2.24
CA LEU A 93 10.76 -5.37 0.93
C LEU A 93 10.20 -6.51 0.08
N GLU A 94 9.53 -6.17 -1.03
CA GLU A 94 9.14 -7.16 -2.02
C GLU A 94 10.41 -7.80 -2.56
N VAL A 95 10.71 -9.04 -2.14
CA VAL A 95 11.75 -9.84 -2.78
C VAL A 95 11.24 -10.10 -4.19
N GLU A 96 11.99 -9.63 -5.19
CA GLU A 96 11.69 -9.85 -6.61
C GLU A 96 11.29 -11.31 -6.79
N GLN A 97 10.06 -11.56 -7.24
CA GLN A 97 9.75 -12.84 -7.83
C GLN A 97 10.61 -12.94 -9.09
N SER A 98 11.72 -13.66 -9.00
CA SER A 98 12.55 -13.97 -10.16
C SER A 98 11.69 -14.63 -11.25
N PRO A 99 11.90 -14.28 -12.52
CA PRO A 99 11.10 -14.75 -13.65
C PRO A 99 11.20 -16.26 -13.86
#